data_AF-E3ELA2-F1
#
_entry.id   AF-E3ELA2-F1
#
_cell.length_a   1.000
_cell.length_b   1.000
_cell.length_c   1.000
_cell.angle_alpha   90.00
_cell.angle_beta   90.00
_cell.angle_gamma   90.00
#
_symmetry.space_group_name_H-M   'P 1'
#
loop_
_entity.id
_entity.type
_entity.pdbx_description
1 polymer ?
#
loop_
_entity_poly.entity_id
_entity_poly.type
_entity_poly.pdbx_seq_one_letter_code
_entity_poly.pdbx_strand_id
1 'polypeptide(L)'
;MLFDIDFDHTLFLEYVEELHRHLFGSASFEDLMIDINQHHQKHHLVTLHLIKARSLFYHCYNEREKLGLSPIFDIIIGALTENTCGDKIKEHFVDFLSLTPEMARSAASSYEKKVFMKNLKSFMMYARKKKGLFHNRQD
;
A
#
# COMPACT_ATOMS: atom_id res chain seq x y z
N MET A 1 1.95 2.33 17.79
CA MET A 1 3.38 2.27 17.45
C MET A 1 3.64 3.40 16.46
N LEU A 2 4.22 4.51 16.92
CA LEU A 2 4.77 5.52 16.02
C LEU A 2 6.06 4.94 15.43
N PHE A 3 6.19 4.99 14.11
CA PHE A 3 7.45 4.65 13.45
C PHE A 3 8.34 5.88 13.50
N ASP A 4 9.54 5.72 14.03
CA ASP A 4 10.59 6.72 14.23
C ASP A 4 11.39 7.00 12.95
N ILE A 5 11.11 6.28 11.87
CA ILE A 5 11.79 6.43 10.59
C ILE A 5 10.90 7.17 9.59
N ASP A 6 11.53 8.01 8.78
CA ASP A 6 10.89 8.60 7.62
C ASP A 6 10.66 7.53 6.54
N PHE A 7 9.62 7.75 5.73
CA PHE A 7 9.28 6.85 4.64
C PHE A 7 10.40 6.81 3.60
N ASP A 8 10.80 5.60 3.22
CA ASP A 8 11.86 5.37 2.25
C ASP A 8 11.28 4.69 1.01
N HIS A 9 11.13 5.46 -0.06
CA HIS A 9 10.48 4.98 -1.26
C HIS A 9 11.27 3.86 -1.95
N THR A 10 12.61 3.92 -1.94
CA THR A 10 13.45 2.87 -2.52
C THR A 10 13.26 1.55 -1.79
N LEU A 11 13.31 1.56 -0.45
CA LEU A 11 13.02 0.35 0.33
C LEU A 11 11.59 -0.13 0.19
N PHE A 12 10.63 0.77 -0.07
CA PHE A 12 9.26 0.40 -0.36
C PHE A 12 9.16 -0.39 -1.66
N LEU A 13 9.84 0.07 -2.72
CA LEU A 13 9.92 -0.67 -3.98
C LEU A 13 10.57 -2.05 -3.78
N GLU A 14 11.69 -2.12 -3.07
CA GLU A 14 12.35 -3.40 -2.75
C GLU A 14 11.41 -4.34 -1.98
N TYR A 15 10.69 -3.83 -0.98
CA TYR A 15 9.74 -4.62 -0.19
C TYR A 15 8.64 -5.21 -1.05
N VAL A 16 8.05 -4.41 -1.95
CA VAL A 16 6.98 -4.88 -2.84
C VAL A 16 7.50 -5.96 -3.80
N GLU A 17 8.69 -5.79 -4.37
CA GLU A 17 9.28 -6.77 -5.29
C GLU A 17 9.71 -8.07 -4.56
N GLU A 18 10.27 -7.98 -3.35
CA GLU A 18 10.57 -9.15 -2.52
C GLU A 18 9.29 -9.90 -2.14
N LEU A 19 8.24 -9.18 -1.72
CA LEU A 19 6.95 -9.76 -1.36
C LEU A 19 6.27 -10.42 -2.56
N HIS A 20 6.31 -9.78 -3.72
CA HIS A 20 5.82 -10.34 -4.97
C HIS A 20 6.49 -11.68 -5.24
N ARG A 21 7.82 -11.68 -5.30
CA ARG A 21 8.60 -12.87 -5.64
C ARG A 21 8.36 -14.01 -4.63
N HIS A 22 8.21 -13.68 -3.35
CA HIS A 22 7.96 -14.66 -2.31
C HIS A 22 6.59 -15.33 -2.44
N LEU A 23 5.55 -14.56 -2.76
CA LEU A 23 4.17 -15.06 -2.79
C LEU A 23 3.76 -15.65 -4.14
N PHE A 24 4.23 -15.07 -5.25
CA PHE A 24 3.75 -15.39 -6.59
C PHE A 24 4.86 -15.60 -7.62
N GLY A 25 6.14 -15.57 -7.20
CA GLY A 25 7.27 -15.89 -8.07
C GLY A 25 7.39 -14.94 -9.25
N SER A 26 7.13 -15.47 -10.45
CA SER A 26 7.24 -14.79 -11.74
C SER A 26 5.90 -14.35 -12.33
N ALA A 27 4.81 -14.39 -11.56
CA ALA A 27 3.51 -13.93 -12.04
C ALA A 27 3.58 -12.48 -12.52
N SER A 28 2.87 -12.13 -13.59
CA SER A 28 2.80 -10.72 -13.99
C SER A 28 1.86 -9.95 -13.06
N PHE A 29 1.91 -8.61 -13.10
CA PHE A 29 0.95 -7.81 -12.35
C PHE A 29 -0.50 -8.07 -12.80
N GLU A 30 -0.69 -8.33 -14.09
CA GLU A 30 -1.96 -8.70 -14.69
C GLU A 30 -2.48 -10.04 -14.17
N ASP A 31 -1.60 -11.04 -14.00
CA ASP A 31 -1.96 -12.34 -13.40
C ASP A 31 -2.44 -12.20 -11.95
N LEU A 32 -1.91 -11.22 -11.22
CA LEU A 32 -2.35 -10.91 -9.86
C LEU A 32 -3.73 -10.24 -9.82
N MET A 33 -4.17 -9.60 -10.91
CA MET A 33 -5.51 -9.01 -10.99
C MET A 33 -6.60 -10.06 -11.25
N ILE A 34 -6.25 -11.22 -11.81
CA ILE A 34 -7.19 -12.33 -12.01
C ILE A 34 -7.69 -12.86 -10.66
N ASP A 35 -9.02 -12.87 -10.48
CA ASP A 35 -9.73 -13.30 -9.27
C ASP A 35 -9.25 -12.62 -7.97
N ILE A 36 -8.75 -11.39 -8.10
CA ILE A 36 -8.17 -10.63 -6.98
C ILE A 36 -9.10 -10.51 -5.76
N ASN A 37 -10.40 -10.38 -6.00
CA ASN A 37 -11.41 -10.23 -4.94
C ASN A 37 -11.66 -11.54 -4.18
N GLN A 38 -11.18 -12.67 -4.68
CA GLN A 38 -11.31 -13.99 -4.04
C GLN A 38 -10.02 -14.46 -3.36
N HIS A 39 -8.91 -13.72 -3.54
CA HIS A 39 -7.60 -14.15 -3.06
C HIS A 39 -6.93 -13.07 -2.20
N HIS A 40 -7.04 -13.22 -0.88
CA HIS A 40 -6.54 -12.24 0.11
C HIS A 40 -5.09 -11.78 -0.14
N GLN A 41 -4.17 -12.71 -0.44
CA GLN A 41 -2.77 -12.34 -0.69
C GLN A 41 -2.58 -11.53 -1.99
N LYS A 42 -3.36 -11.82 -3.06
CA LYS A 42 -3.32 -11.04 -4.31
C LYS A 42 -3.85 -9.64 -4.05
N HIS A 43 -4.97 -9.55 -3.33
CA HIS A 43 -5.53 -8.26 -2.91
C HIS A 43 -4.49 -7.43 -2.15
N HIS A 44 -3.80 -8.01 -1.17
CA HIS A 44 -2.76 -7.29 -0.41
C HIS A 44 -1.61 -6.81 -1.28
N LEU A 45 -1.07 -7.68 -2.13
CA LEU A 45 0.07 -7.34 -2.97
C LEU A 45 -0.30 -6.32 -4.05
N VAL A 46 -1.45 -6.47 -4.70
CA VAL A 46 -1.92 -5.52 -5.72
C VAL A 46 -2.17 -4.14 -5.11
N THR A 47 -2.73 -4.07 -3.90
CA THR A 47 -2.90 -2.77 -3.21
C THR A 47 -1.55 -2.05 -3.03
N LEU A 48 -0.48 -2.79 -2.71
CA LEU A 48 0.87 -2.22 -2.59
C LEU A 48 1.48 -1.86 -3.95
N HIS A 49 1.28 -2.69 -4.98
CA HIS A 49 1.71 -2.36 -6.34
C HIS A 49 1.07 -1.08 -6.85
N LEU A 50 -0.23 -0.88 -6.63
CA LEU A 50 -0.95 0.29 -7.13
C LEU A 50 -0.38 1.61 -6.57
N ILE A 51 0.15 1.61 -5.36
CA ILE A 51 0.71 2.82 -4.72
C ILE A 51 2.23 2.97 -4.91
N LYS A 52 2.89 2.01 -5.57
CA LYS A 52 4.36 2.02 -5.77
C LYS A 52 4.82 3.10 -6.74
N ALA A 53 3.97 3.50 -7.67
CA ALA A 53 4.29 4.53 -8.65
C ALA A 53 3.05 5.35 -8.96
N ARG A 54 3.21 6.68 -8.97
CA ARG A 54 2.13 7.62 -9.29
C ARG A 54 1.50 7.34 -10.67
N SER A 55 2.32 7.07 -11.68
CA SER A 55 1.84 6.77 -13.04
C SER A 55 0.97 5.52 -13.08
N LEU A 56 1.40 4.43 -12.41
CA LEU A 56 0.62 3.19 -12.30
C LEU A 56 -0.68 3.42 -11.55
N PHE A 57 -0.64 4.15 -10.43
CA PHE A 57 -1.82 4.50 -9.64
C PHE A 57 -2.89 5.16 -10.52
N TYR A 58 -2.53 6.25 -11.23
CA TYR A 58 -3.49 6.99 -12.05
C TYR A 58 -3.94 6.23 -13.29
N HIS A 59 -3.05 5.44 -13.91
CA HIS A 59 -3.44 4.58 -15.03
C HIS A 59 -4.53 3.59 -14.60
N CYS A 60 -4.31 2.85 -13.52
CA CYS A 60 -5.28 1.90 -12.99
C CYS A 60 -6.51 2.58 -12.38
N TYR A 61 -6.37 3.77 -11.77
CA TYR A 61 -7.49 4.53 -11.22
C TYR A 61 -8.47 4.94 -12.31
N ASN A 62 -7.98 5.41 -13.46
CA ASN A 62 -8.82 5.81 -14.59
C ASN A 62 -9.57 4.61 -15.19
N GLU A 63 -8.96 3.43 -15.20
CA GLU A 63 -9.55 2.20 -15.73
C GLU A 63 -10.20 1.32 -14.64
N ARG A 64 -10.33 1.82 -13.40
CA ARG A 64 -10.66 1.01 -12.22
C ARG A 64 -11.97 0.25 -12.31
N GLU A 65 -12.98 0.81 -12.97
CA GLU A 65 -14.27 0.13 -13.16
C GLU A 65 -14.12 -1.07 -14.08
N LYS A 66 -13.42 -0.90 -15.20
CA LYS A 66 -13.20 -1.96 -16.19
C LYS A 66 -12.32 -3.07 -15.62
N LEU A 67 -11.35 -2.70 -14.77
CA LEU A 67 -10.44 -3.63 -14.11
C LEU A 67 -11.03 -4.25 -12.83
N GLY A 68 -12.23 -3.84 -12.40
CA GLY A 68 -12.84 -4.33 -11.15
C GLY A 68 -12.07 -3.92 -9.88
N LEU A 69 -11.28 -2.86 -9.95
CA LEU A 69 -10.40 -2.37 -8.87
C LEU A 69 -11.04 -1.28 -8.00
N SER A 70 -12.27 -0.83 -8.31
CA SER A 70 -12.94 0.24 -7.56
C SER A 70 -12.91 0.04 -6.04
N PRO A 71 -13.22 -1.16 -5.48
CA PRO A 71 -13.16 -1.37 -4.03
C PRO A 71 -11.75 -1.18 -3.46
N ILE A 72 -10.71 -1.59 -4.19
CA ILE A 72 -9.31 -1.45 -3.76
C ILE A 72 -8.92 0.02 -3.68
N PHE A 73 -9.33 0.83 -4.67
CA PHE A 73 -9.09 2.28 -4.61
C PHE A 73 -9.83 2.95 -3.47
N ASP A 74 -11.08 2.58 -3.22
CA ASP A 74 -11.85 3.09 -2.07
C ASP A 74 -11.15 2.75 -0.73
N ILE A 75 -10.55 1.55 -0.62
CA ILE A 75 -9.73 1.15 0.54
C ILE A 75 -8.48 2.01 0.64
N ILE A 76 -7.71 2.16 -0.44
CA ILE A 76 -6.45 2.92 -0.46
C ILE A 76 -6.72 4.37 -0.05
N ILE A 77 -7.64 5.04 -0.77
CA ILE A 77 -7.97 6.44 -0.55
C ILE A 77 -8.53 6.61 0.86
N GLY A 78 -9.56 5.83 1.19
CA GLY A 78 -10.22 5.92 2.49
C GLY A 78 -9.32 5.62 3.68
N ALA A 79 -8.26 4.81 3.54
CA ALA A 79 -7.31 4.54 4.60
C ALA A 79 -6.22 5.61 4.72
N LEU A 80 -5.73 6.15 3.60
CA LEU A 80 -4.63 7.12 3.58
C LEU A 80 -5.09 8.54 3.88
N THR A 81 -6.31 8.93 3.47
CA THR A 81 -6.82 10.28 3.70
C THR A 81 -7.56 10.43 5.04
N GLU A 82 -7.90 9.33 5.71
CA GLU A 82 -8.55 9.35 7.02
C GLU A 82 -7.51 9.52 8.14
N ASN A 83 -7.67 10.56 8.98
CA ASN A 83 -6.79 10.85 10.11
C ASN A 83 -5.29 10.87 9.70
N THR A 84 -4.98 11.52 8.58
CA THR A 84 -3.63 11.57 7.99
C THR A 84 -2.60 12.29 8.86
N CYS A 85 -3.01 13.39 9.49
CA CYS A 85 -2.13 14.26 10.27
C CYS A 85 -1.41 13.48 11.39
N GLY A 86 -0.08 13.51 11.37
CA GLY A 86 0.78 12.82 12.34
C GLY A 86 1.13 11.37 11.99
N ASP A 87 0.57 10.80 10.91
CA ASP A 87 0.96 9.49 10.39
C ASP A 87 1.84 9.66 9.12
N LYS A 88 3.17 9.64 9.33
CA LYS A 88 4.17 9.88 8.28
C LYS A 88 3.99 9.03 7.01
N ILE A 89 3.50 7.79 7.15
CA ILE A 89 3.28 6.91 6.00
C ILE A 89 2.11 7.45 5.16
N LYS A 90 1.03 7.83 5.83
CA LYS A 90 -0.14 8.39 5.17
C LYS A 90 0.18 9.73 4.54
N GLU A 91 0.85 10.61 5.27
CA GLU A 91 1.29 11.92 4.78
C GLU A 91 2.13 11.76 3.50
N HIS A 92 3.10 10.84 3.50
CA HIS A 92 3.89 10.54 2.31
C HIS A 92 3.02 10.12 1.12
N PHE A 93 2.13 9.13 1.28
CA PHE A 93 1.35 8.64 0.14
C PHE A 93 0.26 9.62 -0.30
N VAL A 94 -0.32 10.40 0.62
CA VAL A 94 -1.27 11.46 0.27
C VAL A 94 -0.58 12.52 -0.60
N ASP A 95 0.62 12.95 -0.23
CA ASP A 95 1.41 13.90 -1.03
C ASP A 95 1.86 13.28 -2.37
N PHE A 96 2.54 12.13 -2.30
CA PHE A 96 3.12 11.44 -3.45
C PHE A 96 2.09 11.11 -4.54
N LEU A 97 0.92 10.60 -4.14
CA LEU A 97 -0.16 10.26 -5.07
C LEU A 97 -1.16 11.42 -5.25
N SER A 98 -0.97 12.55 -4.55
CA SER A 98 -1.89 13.69 -4.54
C SER A 98 -3.34 13.29 -4.27
N LEU A 99 -3.54 12.47 -3.22
CA LEU A 99 -4.85 11.93 -2.87
C LEU A 99 -5.74 12.98 -2.21
N THR A 100 -7.02 12.96 -2.58
CA THR A 100 -8.06 13.68 -1.86
C THR A 100 -9.19 12.71 -1.49
N PRO A 101 -9.93 12.94 -0.38
CA PRO A 101 -11.01 12.05 0.05
C PRO A 101 -12.09 11.84 -1.03
N GLU A 102 -12.34 12.84 -1.88
CA GLU A 102 -13.36 12.85 -2.93
C GLU A 102 -13.04 11.89 -4.09
N MET A 103 -11.80 11.39 -4.16
CA MET A 103 -11.42 10.39 -5.14
C MET A 103 -12.05 9.02 -4.85
N ALA A 104 -12.47 8.76 -3.60
CA ALA A 104 -13.19 7.55 -3.23
C ALA A 104 -14.65 7.65 -3.69
N ARG A 105 -15.17 6.58 -4.29
CA ARG A 105 -16.58 6.51 -4.69
C ARG A 105 -17.49 6.06 -3.58
N SER A 106 -16.99 5.17 -2.73
CA SER A 106 -17.73 4.61 -1.62
C SER A 106 -16.88 4.58 -0.36
N ALA A 107 -17.55 4.48 0.79
CA ALA A 107 -16.87 4.29 2.05
C ALA A 107 -16.40 2.83 2.16
N ALA A 108 -15.10 2.59 2.05
CA ALA A 108 -14.51 1.29 2.38
C ALA A 108 -14.72 0.95 3.86
N SER A 109 -14.83 -0.34 4.19
CA SER A 109 -15.06 -0.76 5.57
C SER A 109 -13.86 -0.45 6.46
N SER A 110 -14.11 -0.14 7.74
CA SER A 110 -13.04 0.08 8.72
C SER A 110 -12.13 -1.14 8.89
N TYR A 111 -12.64 -2.35 8.62
CA TYR A 111 -11.84 -3.57 8.65
C TYR A 111 -10.81 -3.60 7.52
N GLU A 112 -11.23 -3.38 6.28
CA GLU A 112 -10.34 -3.43 5.11
C GLU A 112 -9.27 -2.34 5.18
N LYS A 113 -9.65 -1.12 5.59
CA LYS A 113 -8.69 -0.03 5.84
C LYS A 113 -7.65 -0.42 6.88
N LYS A 114 -8.06 -1.05 7.99
CA LYS A 114 -7.13 -1.53 9.04
C LYS A 114 -6.18 -2.60 8.50
N VAL A 115 -6.67 -3.51 7.66
CA VAL A 115 -5.83 -4.57 7.06
C VAL A 115 -4.80 -3.97 6.11
N PHE A 116 -5.20 -3.03 5.24
CA PHE A 116 -4.26 -2.33 4.38
C PHE A 116 -3.20 -1.54 5.18
N MET A 117 -3.60 -0.83 6.23
CA MET A 117 -2.65 -0.16 7.11
C MET A 117 -1.70 -1.13 7.83
N LYS A 118 -2.12 -2.36 8.15
CA LYS A 118 -1.21 -3.39 8.68
C LYS A 118 -0.13 -3.75 7.67
N ASN A 119 -0.46 -3.87 6.39
CA ASN A 119 0.53 -4.16 5.33
C ASN A 119 1.58 -3.04 5.21
N LEU A 120 1.14 -1.77 5.23
CA LEU A 120 2.06 -0.63 5.23
C LEU A 120 2.96 -0.60 6.48
N LYS A 121 2.43 -1.00 7.64
CA LYS A 121 3.22 -1.11 8.88
C LYS A 121 4.23 -2.27 8.83
N SER A 122 3.90 -3.36 8.13
CA SER A 122 4.85 -4.45 7.85
C SER A 122 6.03 -3.96 7.01
N PHE A 123 5.77 -3.11 6.01
CA PHE A 123 6.83 -2.41 5.29
C PHE A 123 7.72 -1.58 6.23
N MET A 124 7.14 -0.81 7.16
CA MET A 124 7.96 -0.01 8.08
C MET A 124 8.86 -0.87 8.98
N MET A 125 8.37 -2.04 9.42
CA MET A 125 9.20 -3.01 10.14
C MET A 125 10.34 -3.55 9.25
N TYR A 126 10.04 -3.87 7.99
CA TYR A 126 11.07 -4.25 7.01
C TYR A 126 12.13 -3.15 6.82
N ALA A 127 11.71 -1.90 6.62
CA ALA A 127 12.60 -0.77 6.41
C ALA A 127 13.50 -0.52 7.63
N ARG A 128 12.95 -0.59 8.85
CA ARG A 128 13.74 -0.51 10.09
C ARG A 128 14.82 -1.59 10.15
N LYS A 129 14.49 -2.82 9.76
CA LYS A 129 15.44 -3.95 9.74
C LYS A 129 16.56 -3.71 8.73
N LYS A 130 16.22 -3.29 7.51
CA LYS A 130 17.21 -2.98 6.45
C LYS A 130 18.13 -1.82 6.83
N LYS A 131 17.62 -0.82 7.54
CA LYS A 131 18.42 0.31 8.07
C LYS A 131 19.22 -0.02 9.34
N GLY A 132 19.19 -1.26 9.83
CA GLY A 132 19.93 -1.67 11.04
C GLY A 132 19.34 -1.16 12.36
N LEU A 133 18.19 -0.48 12.35
CA LEU A 133 17.58 0.20 13.49
C LEU A 133 16.85 -0.73 14.47
N PHE A 134 16.97 -2.05 14.30
CA PHE A 134 16.48 -3.04 15.26
C PHE A 134 17.45 -3.27 16.43
N HIS A 135 18.71 -2.84 16.32
CA HIS A 135 19.75 -3.08 17.34
C HIS A 135 19.97 -1.92 18.31
N ASN A 136 19.40 -0.72 18.08
CA ASN A 136 19.60 0.43 18.96
C ASN A 136 18.63 0.47 20.16
N ARG A 137 18.36 -0.68 20.77
CA ARG A 137 17.86 -0.78 22.15
C ARG A 137 18.87 -1.57 22.98
N GLN A 138 20.08 -1.05 23.06
CA GLN A 138 20.97 -1.28 24.19
C GLN A 138 21.34 0.11 24.69
N ASP A 139 20.59 0.55 25.70
CA ASP A 139 21.04 1.20 26.95
C ASP A 139 19.86 1.95 27.59
#